data_AF-A0A968GNE5-F1
#
_entry.id   AF-A0A968GNE5-F1
#
_cell.length_a   1.000
_cell.length_b   1.000
_cell.length_c   1.000
_cell.angle_alpha   90.00
_cell.angle_beta   90.00
_cell.angle_gamma   90.00
#
_symmetry.space_group_name_H-M   'P 1'
#
loop_
_entity.id
_entity.type
_entity.pdbx_description
1 polymer ?
#
loop_
_entity_poly.entity_id
_entity_poly.type
_entity_poly.pdbx_seq_one_letter_code
_entity_poly.pdbx_strand_id
1 'polypeptide(L)' 'MKKTSETKTRKVKEMAAEYRFDYRKAKPNRFAKKMETEPLVVMIEPDIARVFKTSEQVNKALRALISAMPEKETRSLAK' A
#
# COMPACT_ATOMS: atom_id res chain seq x y z
N MET A 1 -27.16 30.88 26.34
CA MET A 1 -26.55 31.00 24.99
C MET A 1 -25.13 30.43 25.07
N LYS A 2 -24.82 29.33 24.37
CA LYS A 2 -23.47 28.75 24.35
C LYS A 2 -22.62 29.53 23.35
N LYS A 3 -21.65 30.31 23.82
CA LYS A 3 -20.60 30.86 22.94
C LYS A 3 -19.63 29.73 22.60
N THR A 4 -19.53 29.40 21.32
CA THR A 4 -18.48 28.54 20.77
C THR A 4 -17.13 29.24 20.95
N SER A 5 -16.20 28.55 21.63
CA SER A 5 -14.81 29.00 21.76
C SER A 5 -14.19 29.10 20.38
N GLU A 6 -13.66 30.28 20.03
CA GLU A 6 -12.89 30.50 18.80
C GLU A 6 -11.72 29.51 18.74
N THR A 7 -11.60 28.80 17.62
CA THR A 7 -10.46 27.93 17.35
C THR A 7 -9.25 28.81 17.10
N LYS A 8 -8.42 29.01 18.14
CA LYS A 8 -7.10 29.63 18.00
C LYS A 8 -6.30 28.89 16.92
N THR A 9 -5.96 29.58 15.85
CA THR A 9 -5.00 29.11 14.86
C THR A 9 -3.67 28.88 15.55
N ARG A 10 -3.29 27.61 15.71
CA ARG A 10 -1.98 27.24 16.26
C ARG A 10 -0.95 27.71 15.24
N LYS A 11 -0.16 28.74 15.60
CA LYS A 11 1.03 29.11 14.83
C LYS A 11 1.93 27.88 14.77
N VAL A 12 2.03 27.27 13.60
CA VAL A 12 2.93 26.14 13.37
C VAL A 12 4.34 26.71 13.47
N LYS A 13 5.04 26.40 14.56
CA LYS A 13 6.43 26.77 14.75
C LYS A 13 7.23 26.10 13.62
N GLU A 14 7.99 26.89 12.87
CA GLU A 14 8.86 26.35 11.83
C GLU A 14 9.88 25.39 12.43
N MET A 15 10.26 24.37 11.65
CA MET A 15 11.32 23.44 12.05
C MET A 15 12.67 24.16 12.15
N ALA A 16 13.53 23.70 13.05
CA ALA A 16 14.88 24.24 13.19
C ALA A 16 15.68 24.08 11.87
N ALA A 17 16.65 24.97 11.65
CA ALA A 17 17.41 25.03 10.39
C ALA A 17 18.14 23.71 10.07
N GLU A 18 18.53 22.95 11.09
CA GLU A 18 19.18 21.63 10.96
C GLU A 18 18.31 20.56 10.28
N TYR A 19 16.98 20.74 10.26
CA TYR A 19 16.06 19.82 9.59
C TYR A 19 15.81 20.17 8.11
N ARG A 20 16.51 21.18 7.58
CA ARG A 20 16.46 21.52 6.14
C ARG A 20 17.41 20.62 5.35
N PHE A 21 16.97 19.39 5.09
CA PHE A 21 17.74 18.42 4.32
C PHE A 21 17.68 18.72 2.81
N ASP A 22 18.83 18.66 2.13
CA ASP A 22 18.89 18.67 0.67
C ASP A 22 18.66 17.25 0.14
N TYR A 23 17.40 16.93 -0.15
CA TYR A 23 17.00 15.60 -0.62
C TYR A 23 17.65 15.19 -1.95
N ARG A 24 18.22 16.13 -2.72
CA ARG A 24 19.00 15.80 -3.93
C ARG A 24 20.31 15.09 -3.63
N LYS A 25 20.83 15.26 -2.41
CA LYS A 25 22.03 14.57 -1.90
C LYS A 25 21.69 13.31 -1.09
N ALA A 26 20.39 12.99 -0.96
CA ALA A 26 19.97 11.82 -0.22
C ALA A 26 20.41 10.54 -0.95
N LYS A 27 20.78 9.52 -0.16
CA LYS A 27 21.04 8.20 -0.72
C LYS A 27 19.72 7.59 -1.21
N PRO A 28 19.74 6.82 -2.33
CA PRO A 28 18.58 6.07 -2.77
C PRO A 28 18.02 5.20 -1.63
N ASN A 29 16.69 5.13 -1.54
CA ASN A 29 16.03 4.34 -0.49
C ASN A 29 16.42 2.86 -0.61
N ARG A 30 17.08 2.31 0.41
CA ARG A 30 17.52 0.90 0.46
C ARG A 30 16.39 -0.12 0.33
N PHE A 31 15.15 0.29 0.59
CA PHE A 31 13.96 -0.54 0.47
C PHE A 31 13.25 -0.38 -0.88
N ALA A 32 13.59 0.63 -1.69
CA ALA A 32 12.93 0.86 -2.98
C ALA A 32 13.04 -0.35 -3.91
N LYS A 33 14.23 -0.97 -3.98
CA LYS A 33 14.45 -2.20 -4.76
C LYS A 33 13.54 -3.36 -4.35
N LYS A 34 13.14 -3.44 -3.08
CA LYS A 34 12.24 -4.50 -2.59
C LYS A 34 10.79 -4.26 -2.99
N MET A 35 10.42 -3.02 -3.30
CA MET A 35 9.06 -2.65 -3.73
C MET A 35 8.84 -2.84 -5.23
N GLU A 36 9.91 -3.01 -6.02
CA GLU A 36 9.81 -3.21 -7.47
C GLU A 36 9.39 -4.65 -7.84
N THR A 37 9.76 -5.64 -7.03
CA THR A 37 9.55 -7.06 -7.33
C THR A 37 8.30 -7.66 -6.70
N GLU A 38 7.80 -7.09 -5.60
CA GLU A 38 6.61 -7.57 -4.91
C GLU A 38 5.74 -6.40 -4.45
N PRO A 39 4.41 -6.41 -4.72
CA PRO A 39 3.53 -5.46 -4.07
C PRO A 39 3.58 -5.71 -2.57
N LEU A 40 4.11 -4.74 -1.82
CA LEU A 40 4.31 -4.85 -0.37
C LEU A 40 3.00 -5.15 0.38
N VAL A 41 1.87 -4.66 -0.14
CA VAL A 41 0.53 -4.83 0.44
C VAL A 41 -0.49 -4.90 -0.70
N VAL A 42 -1.39 -5.88 -0.64
CA VAL A 42 -2.59 -5.96 -1.48
C VAL A 42 -3.80 -5.63 -0.59
N MET A 43 -4.56 -4.59 -0.96
CA MET A 43 -5.78 -4.22 -0.26
C MET A 43 -6.93 -5.11 -0.74
N ILE A 44 -7.69 -5.66 0.20
CA ILE A 44 -8.91 -6.43 -0.06
C ILE A 44 -10.09 -5.74 0.61
N GLU A 45 -11.29 -5.99 0.08
CA GLU A 45 -12.52 -5.41 0.62
C GLU A 45 -12.84 -5.97 2.04
N PRO A 46 -13.52 -5.19 2.89
CA PRO A 46 -13.77 -5.56 4.29
C PRO A 46 -14.58 -6.85 4.46
N ASP A 47 -15.47 -7.16 3.53
CA ASP A 47 -16.25 -8.40 3.49
C ASP A 47 -15.37 -9.63 3.24
N ILE A 48 -14.42 -9.54 2.31
CA ILE A 48 -13.44 -10.59 2.01
C ILE A 48 -12.52 -10.79 3.23
N ALA A 49 -12.07 -9.71 3.87
CA ALA A 49 -11.26 -9.76 5.09
C ALA A 49 -12.00 -10.35 6.31
N ARG A 50 -13.35 -10.34 6.30
CA ARG A 50 -14.13 -11.04 7.34
C ARG A 50 -14.04 -12.55 7.20
N VAL A 51 -13.95 -13.06 5.97
CA VAL A 51 -13.88 -14.50 5.68
C VAL A 51 -12.44 -15.01 5.77
N PHE A 52 -11.49 -14.33 5.13
CA PHE A 52 -10.10 -14.73 5.10
C PHE A 52 -9.28 -13.88 6.09
N LYS A 53 -8.73 -14.53 7.12
CA LYS A 53 -8.00 -13.87 8.22
C LYS A 53 -6.51 -13.73 7.96
N THR A 54 -5.97 -14.52 7.04
CA THR A 54 -4.54 -14.51 6.70
C THR A 54 -4.34 -14.47 5.18
N SER A 55 -3.21 -13.90 4.76
CA SER A 55 -2.79 -13.90 3.36
C SER A 55 -2.63 -15.33 2.82
N GLU A 56 -2.22 -16.28 3.66
CA GLU A 56 -2.08 -17.68 3.29
C GLU A 56 -3.42 -18.32 2.91
N GLN A 57 -4.49 -18.03 3.66
CA GLN A 57 -5.85 -18.50 3.34
C GLN A 57 -6.35 -17.94 2.00
N VAL A 58 -6.15 -16.63 1.77
CA VAL A 58 -6.51 -15.98 0.51
C VAL A 58 -5.75 -16.62 -0.65
N ASN A 59 -4.43 -16.73 -0.53
CA ASN A 59 -3.58 -17.28 -1.59
C ASN A 59 -3.92 -18.73 -1.91
N LYS A 60 -4.25 -19.54 -0.90
CA LYS A 60 -4.68 -20.93 -1.10
C LYS A 60 -6.00 -21.00 -1.87
N ALA A 61 -6.98 -20.18 -1.50
CA ALA A 61 -8.28 -20.13 -2.18
C ALA A 61 -8.15 -19.66 -3.64
N LEU A 62 -7.38 -18.60 -3.88
CA LEU A 62 -7.14 -18.09 -5.23
C LEU A 62 -6.40 -19.10 -6.11
N ARG A 63 -5.40 -19.80 -5.58
CA ARG A 63 -4.69 -20.87 -6.32
C ARG A 63 -5.61 -22.03 -6.65
N ALA A 64 -6.44 -22.48 -5.70
CA ALA A 64 -7.41 -23.53 -5.97
C ALA A 64 -8.41 -23.13 -7.06
N LEU A 65 -8.85 -21.86 -7.06
CA LEU A 65 -9.71 -21.33 -8.11
C LEU A 65 -8.99 -21.32 -9.46
N ILE A 66 -7.74 -20.85 -9.53
CA ILE A 66 -6.93 -20.88 -10.76
C ILE A 66 -6.78 -22.31 -11.29
N SER A 67 -6.51 -23.29 -10.43
CA SER A 67 -6.40 -24.71 -10.83
C SER A 67 -7.71 -25.34 -11.29
N ALA A 68 -8.85 -24.82 -10.82
CA ALA A 68 -10.17 -25.30 -11.22
C ALA A 68 -10.72 -24.59 -12.46
N MET A 69 -10.12 -23.46 -12.86
CA MET A 69 -10.49 -22.80 -14.11
C MET A 69 -9.98 -23.62 -15.29
N PRO A 70 -10.78 -23.76 -16.37
CA PRO A 70 -10.28 -24.36 -17.60
C PRO A 70 -9.08 -23.54 -18.09
N GLU A 71 -8.03 -24.23 -18.52
CA GLU A 71 -6.89 -23.63 -19.21
C GLU A 71 -7.42 -22.69 -20.29
N LYS A 72 -7.30 -21.39 -20.05
CA LYS A 72 -7.57 -20.41 -21.09
C LYS A 72 -6.45 -20.65 -22.08
N GLU A 73 -6.74 -21.19 -23.27
CA GLU A 73 -5.79 -21.27 -24.37
C GLU A 73 -5.10 -19.92 -24.44
N THR A 74 -3.87 -19.87 -23.94
CA THR A 74 -3.03 -18.71 -24.05
C THR A 74 -2.67 -18.67 -25.50
N ARG A 75 -3.49 -17.97 -26.30
CA ARG A 75 -3.11 -17.56 -27.65
C ARG A 75 -1.76 -16.90 -27.48
N SER A 76 -0.73 -17.63 -27.89
CA SER A 76 0.62 -17.14 -28.07
C SER A 76 0.53 -15.95 -29.02
N LEU A 77 0.47 -14.75 -28.47
CA LEU A 77 0.85 -13.56 -29.21
C LEU A 77 2.38 -13.50 -29.16
N ALA A 78 2.98 -14.45 -29.88
CA ALA A 78 4.26 -14.24 -30.51
C ALA A 78 3.99 -13.34 -31.72
N LYS A 79 4.33 -12.06 -31.61
CA LYS A 79 4.81 -11.26 -32.74
C LYS A 79 5.70 -10.14 -32.23
#